data_AF-A0A936C0Y0-F1
#
_entry.id   AF-A0A936C0Y0-F1
#
_cell.length_a   1.000
_cell.length_b   1.000
_cell.length_c   1.000
_cell.angle_alpha   90.00
_cell.angle_beta   90.00
_cell.angle_gamma   90.00
#
_symmetry.space_group_name_H-M   'P 1'
#
loop_
_entity.id
_entity.type
_entity.pdbx_description
1 polymer ?
#
loop_
_entity_poly.entity_id
_entity_poly.type
_entity_poly.pdbx_seq_one_letter_code
_entity_poly.pdbx_strand_id
1 'polypeptide(L)'
;MARRRERRGHRKTEGARVGIFCIGLLATGLLIAACSGGDCPDCLDPNVVDYRLSLVGEFCATSTGASVAGMLAVNLNSVPNALEALVDSDGDGLSDREEAQLGSIPTSGDSDGDGFSDLAEMRAQSTPITSGSVGLLDPDNPLVGGCEATSDTDRDLLRDCEEAHLGLNSALPDSDGDGILDAVELRFGANPAVADTEEDLDGDGVTNGFEILAGTNPRIVDRNRAAQDALTFSLVITRPDDPIRCIAFEVSNIELKVTTPDGSNRILLHRRMKTVQGLVEHRFACALTRFPGHLTRTEPKNGRLRIPEAGWFDTPFTAMAHCVCPNGDLDGC
;
A
#
# COMPACT_ATOMS: atom_id res chain seq x y z
N MET A 1 -50.84 -30.43 72.06
CA MET A 1 -50.54 -31.80 71.59
C MET A 1 -49.44 -31.68 70.52
N ALA A 2 -48.15 -31.73 70.85
CA ALA A 2 -47.31 -32.90 71.13
C ALA A 2 -47.10 -33.87 69.93
N ARG A 3 -45.85 -33.89 69.42
CA ARG A 3 -45.10 -34.97 68.69
C ARG A 3 -45.44 -35.15 67.19
N ARG A 4 -44.52 -35.35 66.22
CA ARG A 4 -43.24 -36.13 66.10
C ARG A 4 -42.51 -35.67 64.79
N ARG A 5 -41.22 -35.28 64.74
CA ARG A 5 -39.98 -36.01 64.29
C ARG A 5 -40.22 -37.08 63.18
N GLU A 6 -39.49 -37.23 62.06
CA GLU A 6 -38.03 -37.21 61.73
C GLU A 6 -37.84 -37.28 60.17
N ARG A 7 -36.96 -36.49 59.52
CA ARG A 7 -35.55 -36.74 59.04
C ARG A 7 -35.31 -37.60 57.75
N ARG A 8 -34.41 -37.04 56.90
CA ARG A 8 -33.53 -37.60 55.82
C ARG A 8 -34.16 -37.73 54.40
N GLY A 9 -33.50 -37.34 53.30
CA GLY A 9 -32.12 -36.86 53.09
C GLY A 9 -31.85 -36.48 51.60
N HIS A 10 -30.64 -35.95 51.34
CA HIS A 10 -29.86 -35.86 50.07
C HIS A 10 -30.61 -35.51 48.75
N ARG A 11 -30.18 -34.57 47.90
CA ARG A 11 -28.84 -34.22 47.39
C ARG A 11 -28.98 -32.93 46.55
N LYS A 12 -27.90 -32.15 46.48
CA LYS A 12 -27.71 -31.08 45.49
C LYS A 12 -27.76 -31.67 44.07
N THR A 13 -28.36 -30.96 43.13
CA THR A 13 -28.05 -31.11 41.70
C THR A 13 -27.75 -29.73 41.14
N GLU A 14 -26.45 -29.53 40.88
CA GLU A 14 -25.89 -28.50 40.03
C GLU A 14 -26.53 -28.59 38.63
N GLY A 15 -26.92 -27.44 38.07
CA GLY A 15 -27.32 -27.34 36.67
C GLY A 15 -26.10 -27.63 35.79
N ALA A 16 -26.09 -28.80 35.17
CA ALA A 16 -25.04 -29.26 34.29
C ALA A 16 -24.95 -28.38 33.03
N ARG A 17 -23.73 -27.88 32.77
CA ARG A 17 -23.30 -27.36 31.48
C ARG A 17 -23.46 -28.46 30.43
N VAL A 18 -24.23 -28.20 29.37
CA VAL A 18 -24.28 -29.06 28.19
C VAL A 18 -22.97 -28.85 27.43
N GLY A 19 -22.00 -29.73 27.68
CA GLY A 19 -20.82 -29.88 26.83
C GLY A 19 -21.23 -30.53 25.52
N ILE A 20 -21.03 -29.81 24.41
CA ILE A 20 -21.13 -30.39 23.07
C ILE A 20 -19.88 -31.25 22.88
N PHE A 21 -20.05 -32.56 22.94
CA PHE A 21 -19.04 -33.54 22.53
C PHE A 21 -19.22 -33.83 21.04
N CYS A 22 -18.24 -33.47 20.21
CA CYS A 22 -18.10 -34.07 18.88
C CYS A 22 -17.32 -35.38 19.03
N ILE A 23 -18.02 -36.50 18.89
CA ILE A 23 -17.43 -37.85 18.80
C ILE A 23 -17.09 -38.11 17.33
N GLY A 24 -15.83 -38.42 17.04
CA GLY A 24 -15.38 -38.89 15.72
C GLY A 24 -15.32 -40.41 15.61
N LEU A 25 -15.35 -40.92 14.38
CA LEU A 25 -14.82 -42.23 13.96
C LEU A 25 -14.22 -42.03 12.55
N LEU A 26 -12.92 -41.74 12.42
CA LEU A 26 -11.77 -42.64 12.24
C LEU A 26 -11.62 -43.26 10.84
N ALA A 27 -10.62 -42.79 10.09
CA ALA A 27 -9.52 -43.63 9.61
C ALA A 27 -8.24 -42.77 9.47
N THR A 28 -7.29 -43.07 10.37
CA THR A 28 -5.86 -42.71 10.37
C THR A 28 -5.46 -41.23 10.44
N GLY A 29 -5.03 -40.80 11.63
CA GLY A 29 -4.20 -39.60 11.82
C GLY A 29 -4.70 -38.64 12.90
N LEU A 30 -4.58 -39.05 14.16
CA LEU A 30 -5.03 -38.31 15.34
C LEU A 30 -4.02 -37.19 15.70
N LEU A 31 -4.45 -35.93 15.64
CA LEU A 31 -3.95 -34.85 16.48
C LEU A 31 -5.17 -34.11 17.03
N ILE A 32 -5.62 -34.55 18.21
CA ILE A 32 -6.64 -33.84 18.99
C ILE A 32 -5.92 -32.69 19.70
N ALA A 33 -6.15 -31.47 19.27
CA ALA A 33 -5.99 -30.30 20.14
C ALA A 33 -7.37 -29.97 20.71
N ALA A 34 -7.60 -30.34 21.96
CA ALA A 34 -8.76 -29.89 22.72
C ALA A 34 -8.38 -28.58 23.42
N CYS A 35 -8.98 -27.46 23.03
CA CYS A 35 -8.85 -26.20 23.77
C CYS A 35 -9.97 -26.11 24.82
N SER A 36 -9.59 -26.19 26.08
CA SER A 36 -10.43 -25.86 27.23
C SER A 36 -9.80 -24.71 28.01
N GLY A 37 -10.52 -23.59 28.13
CA GLY A 37 -10.09 -22.42 28.89
C GLY A 37 -9.41 -21.36 28.00
N GLY A 38 -9.55 -20.10 28.40
CA GLY A 38 -9.22 -18.91 27.60
C GLY A 38 -7.84 -18.91 26.95
N ASP A 39 -7.76 -18.14 25.86
CA ASP A 39 -6.61 -17.85 25.01
C ASP A 39 -6.28 -18.91 23.93
N CYS A 40 -7.03 -18.82 22.83
CA CYS A 40 -6.60 -19.30 21.50
C CYS A 40 -6.50 -18.07 20.58
N PRO A 41 -5.30 -17.64 20.14
CA PRO A 41 -5.16 -16.43 19.32
C PRO A 41 -5.62 -16.57 17.85
N ASP A 42 -5.99 -17.77 17.41
CA ASP A 42 -6.20 -18.07 15.98
C ASP A 42 -7.55 -18.74 15.67
N CYS A 43 -8.61 -18.36 16.36
CA CYS A 43 -9.96 -18.68 15.90
C CYS A 43 -10.40 -17.61 14.89
N LEU A 44 -9.96 -17.74 13.64
CA LEU A 44 -10.39 -16.87 12.54
C LEU A 44 -11.83 -17.20 12.17
N ASP A 45 -12.65 -16.16 12.04
CA ASP A 45 -14.00 -16.26 11.51
C ASP A 45 -13.91 -16.60 10.01
N PRO A 46 -14.46 -17.74 9.54
CA PRO A 46 -14.44 -18.12 8.13
C PRO A 46 -15.28 -17.19 7.22
N ASN A 47 -15.97 -16.19 7.77
CA ASN A 47 -16.73 -15.19 7.02
C ASN A 47 -16.03 -13.83 6.89
N VAL A 48 -14.85 -13.65 7.51
CA VAL A 48 -14.08 -12.40 7.40
C VAL A 48 -13.01 -12.59 6.32
N VAL A 49 -13.34 -12.22 5.09
CA VAL A 49 -12.34 -11.99 4.03
C VAL A 49 -11.76 -10.60 4.29
N ASP A 50 -10.69 -10.51 5.06
CA ASP A 50 -10.00 -9.23 5.24
C ASP A 50 -8.99 -9.09 4.10
N TYR A 51 -9.30 -8.23 3.13
CA TYR A 51 -8.39 -7.81 2.05
C TYR A 51 -7.73 -6.46 2.37
N ARG A 52 -7.95 -5.94 3.60
CA ARG A 52 -7.34 -4.69 4.04
C ARG A 52 -6.04 -5.02 4.79
N LEU A 53 -4.99 -4.29 4.45
CA LEU A 53 -3.70 -4.37 5.11
C LEU A 53 -3.51 -3.17 6.06
N SER A 54 -2.83 -3.43 7.16
CA SER A 54 -2.28 -2.41 8.04
C SER A 54 -0.76 -2.51 8.07
N LEU A 55 -0.07 -1.42 7.73
CA LEU A 55 1.38 -1.30 7.83
C LEU A 55 1.76 -0.59 9.12
N VAL A 56 2.66 -1.19 9.89
CA VAL A 56 3.06 -0.64 11.20
C VAL A 56 4.57 -0.61 11.36
N GLY A 57 5.08 0.37 12.08
CA GLY A 57 6.51 0.48 12.32
C GLY A 57 6.84 1.53 13.35
N GLU A 58 8.13 1.69 13.62
CA GLU A 58 8.66 2.83 14.37
C GLU A 58 9.89 3.33 13.61
N PHE A 59 9.99 4.65 13.52
CA PHE A 59 11.19 5.33 13.04
C PHE A 59 11.60 6.47 13.95
N CYS A 60 12.88 6.82 13.87
CA CYS A 60 13.47 7.90 14.65
C CYS A 60 14.05 8.96 13.73
N ALA A 61 14.00 10.21 14.18
CA ALA A 61 14.73 11.29 13.55
C ALA A 61 16.24 11.02 13.49
N THR A 62 16.89 11.50 12.44
CA THR A 62 18.36 11.47 12.26
C THR A 62 19.06 12.55 13.08
N SER A 63 18.36 13.63 13.40
CA SER A 63 18.88 14.79 14.13
C SER A 63 17.91 15.30 15.19
N THR A 64 18.46 15.89 16.25
CA THR A 64 17.69 16.53 17.31
C THR A 64 16.84 17.65 16.75
N GLY A 65 15.55 17.67 17.06
CA GLY A 65 14.62 18.72 16.65
C GLY A 65 13.98 18.54 15.27
N ALA A 66 14.26 17.44 14.56
CA ALA A 66 13.53 17.12 13.34
C ALA A 66 12.05 16.78 13.63
N SER A 67 11.18 17.03 12.66
CA SER A 67 9.74 16.74 12.72
C SER A 67 9.26 16.04 11.47
N VAL A 68 8.20 15.23 11.59
CA VAL A 68 7.52 14.65 10.42
C VAL A 68 6.91 15.78 9.62
N ALA A 69 7.25 15.84 8.33
CA ALA A 69 6.66 16.76 7.36
C ALA A 69 5.49 16.10 6.63
N GLY A 70 5.56 14.78 6.39
CA GLY A 70 4.49 14.03 5.75
C GLY A 70 4.78 12.53 5.74
N MET A 71 3.73 11.74 5.53
CA MET A 71 3.82 10.30 5.28
C MET A 71 2.74 9.91 4.28
N LEU A 72 3.11 9.11 3.30
CA LEU A 72 2.27 8.65 2.21
C LEU A 72 2.38 7.12 2.12
N ALA A 73 1.27 6.48 1.77
CA ALA A 73 1.23 5.07 1.43
C ALA A 73 0.39 4.88 0.17
N VAL A 74 0.89 4.09 -0.78
CA VAL A 74 0.20 3.82 -2.05
C VAL A 74 0.27 2.34 -2.35
N ASN A 75 -0.87 1.71 -2.61
CA ASN A 75 -0.86 0.39 -3.24
C ASN A 75 -0.63 0.58 -4.74
N LEU A 76 0.57 0.23 -5.21
CA LEU A 76 0.95 0.32 -6.62
C LEU A 76 0.16 -0.63 -7.49
N ASN A 77 -0.57 -1.59 -6.93
CA ASN A 77 -1.39 -2.52 -7.70
C ASN A 77 -2.89 -2.19 -7.69
N SER A 78 -3.21 -0.94 -7.35
CA SER A 78 -4.58 -0.45 -7.26
C SER A 78 -4.67 0.98 -7.79
N VAL A 79 -5.59 1.24 -8.72
CA VAL A 79 -5.83 2.58 -9.28
C VAL A 79 -7.17 3.10 -8.76
N PRO A 80 -7.21 4.27 -8.09
CA PRO A 80 -8.46 4.85 -7.60
C PRO A 80 -9.39 5.29 -8.73
N ASN A 81 -10.67 4.98 -8.61
CA ASN A 81 -11.73 5.33 -9.55
C ASN A 81 -13.05 5.61 -8.80
N ALA A 82 -14.05 6.19 -9.48
CA ALA A 82 -15.28 6.75 -8.92
C ALA A 82 -16.12 5.78 -8.08
N LEU A 83 -16.14 4.50 -8.47
CA LEU A 83 -17.03 3.49 -7.89
C LEU A 83 -16.29 2.44 -7.07
N GLU A 84 -15.15 2.00 -7.57
CA GLU A 84 -14.29 1.00 -6.95
C GLU A 84 -12.87 1.20 -7.45
N ALA A 85 -11.86 0.92 -6.63
CA ALA A 85 -10.49 0.94 -7.11
C ALA A 85 -10.27 -0.24 -8.06
N LEU A 86 -9.62 0.03 -9.18
CA LEU A 86 -9.33 -0.94 -10.21
C LEU A 86 -8.04 -1.68 -9.91
N VAL A 87 -7.93 -2.91 -10.41
CA VAL A 87 -6.67 -3.67 -10.37
C VAL A 87 -5.70 -3.12 -11.40
N ASP A 88 -4.43 -3.10 -11.02
CA ASP A 88 -3.28 -2.72 -11.84
C ASP A 88 -2.20 -3.79 -11.55
N SER A 89 -2.06 -4.74 -12.45
CA SER A 89 -1.33 -5.99 -12.20
C SER A 89 0.18 -5.81 -12.26
N ASP A 90 0.71 -4.96 -13.14
CA ASP A 90 2.14 -4.64 -13.21
C ASP A 90 2.54 -3.39 -12.42
N GLY A 91 1.58 -2.61 -11.96
CA GLY A 91 1.74 -1.47 -11.07
C GLY A 91 2.30 -0.21 -11.71
N ASP A 92 2.16 -0.04 -13.01
CA ASP A 92 2.65 1.14 -13.72
C ASP A 92 1.73 2.37 -13.59
N GLY A 93 0.51 2.18 -13.06
CA GLY A 93 -0.47 3.22 -12.81
C GLY A 93 -1.59 3.32 -13.84
N LEU A 94 -1.60 2.48 -14.87
CA LEU A 94 -2.79 2.17 -15.65
C LEU A 94 -3.48 0.93 -15.07
N SER A 95 -4.81 0.90 -15.10
CA SER A 95 -5.53 -0.31 -14.69
C SER A 95 -5.53 -1.36 -15.81
N ASP A 96 -5.60 -2.65 -15.45
CA ASP A 96 -5.71 -3.77 -16.42
C ASP A 96 -6.83 -3.55 -17.45
N ARG A 97 -7.88 -2.83 -17.04
CA ARG A 97 -9.01 -2.48 -17.89
C ARG A 97 -8.66 -1.38 -18.90
N GLU A 98 -7.94 -0.35 -18.49
CA GLU A 98 -7.48 0.74 -19.36
C GLU A 98 -6.47 0.22 -20.37
N GLU A 99 -5.51 -0.58 -19.93
CA GLU A 99 -4.54 -1.25 -20.79
C GLU A 99 -5.21 -2.12 -21.86
N ALA A 100 -6.20 -2.93 -21.45
CA ALA A 100 -6.99 -3.72 -22.40
C ALA A 100 -7.76 -2.86 -23.43
N GLN A 101 -8.14 -1.62 -23.09
CA GLN A 101 -8.77 -0.68 -24.02
C GLN A 101 -7.77 -0.02 -24.97
N LEU A 102 -6.55 0.23 -24.49
CA LEU A 102 -5.43 0.77 -25.27
C LEU A 102 -4.76 -0.29 -26.16
N GLY A 103 -4.96 -1.57 -25.82
CA GLY A 103 -4.32 -2.71 -26.48
C GLY A 103 -2.93 -3.04 -25.92
N SER A 104 -2.56 -2.43 -24.80
CA SER A 104 -1.34 -2.72 -24.06
C SER A 104 -1.51 -3.97 -23.19
N ILE A 105 -0.46 -4.39 -22.48
CA ILE A 105 -0.33 -5.69 -21.82
C ILE A 105 -0.44 -5.51 -20.30
N PRO A 106 -1.53 -5.95 -19.64
CA PRO A 106 -1.79 -5.76 -18.20
C PRO A 106 -0.74 -6.22 -17.19
N THR A 107 0.29 -6.92 -17.65
CA THR A 107 1.33 -7.50 -16.80
C THR A 107 2.72 -7.01 -17.19
N SER A 108 2.80 -5.93 -17.98
CA SER A 108 4.01 -5.35 -18.52
C SER A 108 3.87 -3.83 -18.58
N GLY A 109 4.42 -3.14 -17.58
CA GLY A 109 4.34 -1.67 -17.50
C GLY A 109 5.20 -0.92 -18.53
N ASP A 110 5.56 -1.59 -19.61
CA ASP A 110 6.21 -1.12 -20.84
C ASP A 110 5.87 -2.21 -21.88
N SER A 111 4.76 -2.00 -22.58
CA SER A 111 4.13 -3.04 -23.39
C SER A 111 4.82 -3.28 -24.73
N ASP A 112 5.53 -2.27 -25.26
CA ASP A 112 6.27 -2.39 -26.51
C ASP A 112 7.79 -2.52 -26.33
N GLY A 113 8.29 -2.32 -25.12
CA GLY A 113 9.68 -2.57 -24.74
C GLY A 113 10.64 -1.48 -25.20
N ASP A 114 10.17 -0.25 -25.44
CA ASP A 114 11.02 0.89 -25.78
C ASP A 114 11.59 1.62 -24.56
N GLY A 115 11.22 1.20 -23.35
CA GLY A 115 11.73 1.73 -22.11
C GLY A 115 10.89 2.85 -21.50
N PHE A 116 9.80 3.31 -22.13
CA PHE A 116 8.81 4.18 -21.49
C PHE A 116 7.68 3.33 -20.89
N SER A 117 7.07 3.81 -19.80
CA SER A 117 5.94 3.11 -19.20
C SER A 117 4.66 3.44 -19.95
N ASP A 118 3.71 2.51 -19.98
CA ASP A 118 2.45 2.74 -20.69
C ASP A 118 1.75 3.99 -20.13
N LEU A 119 1.83 4.23 -18.82
CA LEU A 119 1.36 5.47 -18.18
C LEU A 119 2.11 6.71 -18.69
N ALA A 120 3.45 6.70 -18.68
CA ALA A 120 4.25 7.86 -19.11
C ALA A 120 3.96 8.21 -20.57
N GLU A 121 3.84 7.20 -21.44
CA GLU A 121 3.45 7.35 -22.84
C GLU A 121 2.07 8.00 -22.98
N MET A 122 1.09 7.53 -22.21
CA MET A 122 -0.26 8.12 -22.20
C MET A 122 -0.26 9.58 -21.74
N ARG A 123 0.57 9.93 -20.74
CA ARG A 123 0.73 11.32 -20.26
C ARG A 123 1.46 12.20 -21.27
N ALA A 124 2.38 11.62 -22.03
CA ALA A 124 3.09 12.23 -23.14
C ALA A 124 2.25 12.35 -24.43
N GLN A 125 0.98 11.90 -24.44
CA GLN A 125 0.12 11.86 -25.64
C GLN A 125 0.67 10.95 -26.77
N SER A 126 1.39 9.89 -26.40
CA SER A 126 1.91 8.86 -27.31
C SER A 126 1.10 7.55 -27.19
N THR A 127 1.66 6.41 -27.61
CA THR A 127 0.93 5.13 -27.65
C THR A 127 1.72 3.98 -27.01
N PRO A 128 1.16 3.24 -26.04
CA PRO A 128 1.83 2.14 -25.34
C PRO A 128 2.26 0.90 -26.15
N ILE A 129 1.97 0.87 -27.44
CA ILE A 129 2.10 -0.34 -28.28
C ILE A 129 2.96 -0.11 -29.52
N THR A 130 3.58 1.05 -29.62
CA THR A 130 4.38 1.45 -30.79
C THR A 130 5.72 2.02 -30.34
N SER A 131 6.76 1.20 -30.42
CA SER A 131 8.08 1.60 -29.92
C SER A 131 8.59 2.90 -30.56
N GLY A 132 9.11 3.78 -29.70
CA GLY A 132 9.62 5.10 -30.03
C GLY A 132 8.52 6.14 -30.25
N SER A 133 7.28 5.90 -29.82
CA SER A 133 6.15 6.81 -30.06
C SER A 133 6.34 8.18 -29.40
N VAL A 134 6.93 8.23 -28.21
CA VAL A 134 7.25 9.46 -27.47
C VAL A 134 8.27 10.35 -28.20
N GLY A 135 9.23 9.74 -28.90
CA GLY A 135 10.32 10.45 -29.59
C GLY A 135 9.91 11.12 -30.91
N LEU A 136 8.66 10.95 -31.35
CA LEU A 136 8.12 11.58 -32.57
C LEU A 136 7.48 12.96 -32.30
N LEU A 137 7.31 13.33 -31.02
CA LEU A 137 6.64 14.57 -30.61
C LEU A 137 7.58 15.77 -30.46
N ASP A 138 8.89 15.53 -30.29
CA ASP A 138 9.92 16.57 -30.33
C ASP A 138 10.83 16.41 -31.57
N PRO A 139 10.62 17.21 -32.64
CA PRO A 139 11.46 17.15 -33.85
C PRO A 139 12.89 17.66 -33.63
N ASP A 140 13.18 18.39 -32.55
CA ASP A 140 14.50 18.94 -32.23
C ASP A 140 15.30 18.02 -31.27
N ASN A 141 14.62 17.13 -30.54
CA ASN A 141 15.24 16.10 -29.70
C ASN A 141 14.57 14.72 -29.89
N PRO A 142 14.74 14.09 -31.06
CA PRO A 142 14.18 12.77 -31.30
C PRO A 142 14.93 11.78 -30.39
N LEU A 143 14.23 11.25 -29.39
CA LEU A 143 14.71 10.16 -28.52
C LEU A 143 14.78 8.86 -29.34
N VAL A 144 15.70 8.81 -30.31
CA VAL A 144 16.00 7.63 -31.12
C VAL A 144 16.85 6.70 -30.26
N GLY A 145 16.19 5.82 -29.48
CA GLY A 145 16.92 4.85 -28.68
C GLY A 145 16.17 4.25 -27.50
N GLY A 146 14.94 4.68 -27.25
CA GLY A 146 14.21 4.25 -26.06
C GLY A 146 14.73 4.92 -24.78
N CYS A 147 14.13 4.59 -23.65
CA CYS A 147 14.62 5.00 -22.35
C CYS A 147 15.46 3.88 -21.70
N GLU A 148 16.62 4.23 -21.14
CA GLU A 148 17.37 3.27 -20.33
C GLU A 148 16.58 2.93 -19.05
N ALA A 149 15.98 1.74 -19.02
CA ALA A 149 15.09 1.26 -17.96
C ALA A 149 15.68 1.22 -16.53
N THR A 150 16.95 1.61 -16.34
CA THR A 150 17.64 1.58 -15.04
C THR A 150 18.01 2.94 -14.47
N SER A 151 17.77 4.05 -15.17
CA SER A 151 18.10 5.40 -14.66
C SER A 151 16.89 6.01 -13.97
N ASP A 152 16.94 6.08 -12.65
CA ASP A 152 15.98 6.75 -11.76
C ASP A 152 16.81 7.33 -10.60
N THR A 153 17.17 8.61 -10.74
CA THR A 153 18.21 9.27 -9.95
C THR A 153 17.72 9.63 -8.55
N ASP A 154 16.48 10.11 -8.43
CA ASP A 154 15.87 10.55 -7.17
C ASP A 154 14.92 9.54 -6.51
N ARG A 155 14.47 8.53 -7.26
CA ARG A 155 13.84 7.29 -6.79
C ARG A 155 12.43 7.47 -6.28
N ASP A 156 11.66 8.23 -7.03
CA ASP A 156 10.25 8.41 -6.82
C ASP A 156 9.37 7.41 -7.60
N LEU A 157 9.99 6.54 -8.42
CA LEU A 157 9.40 5.56 -9.36
C LEU A 157 9.16 6.06 -10.78
N LEU A 158 9.67 7.23 -11.16
CA LEU A 158 9.72 7.74 -12.52
C LEU A 158 11.16 7.73 -13.04
N ARG A 159 11.39 7.30 -14.29
CA ARG A 159 12.76 7.25 -14.83
C ARG A 159 13.23 8.63 -15.28
N ASP A 160 14.52 8.90 -15.20
CA ASP A 160 15.13 10.19 -15.58
C ASP A 160 14.74 10.66 -17.00
N CYS A 161 14.57 9.69 -17.90
CA CYS A 161 14.15 9.91 -19.28
C CYS A 161 12.67 10.31 -19.41
N GLU A 162 11.79 9.74 -18.58
CA GLU A 162 10.36 9.98 -18.53
C GLU A 162 10.15 11.37 -17.95
N GLU A 163 10.86 11.67 -16.87
CA GLU A 163 10.92 12.99 -16.27
C GLU A 163 11.39 14.06 -17.25
N ALA A 164 12.50 13.81 -17.96
CA ALA A 164 13.00 14.75 -18.96
C ALA A 164 11.97 15.02 -20.07
N HIS A 165 11.18 14.01 -20.45
CA HIS A 165 10.12 14.17 -21.45
C HIS A 165 8.89 14.89 -20.90
N LEU A 166 8.54 14.67 -19.64
CA LEU A 166 7.44 15.32 -18.94
C LEU A 166 7.80 16.74 -18.45
N GLY A 167 9.07 17.15 -18.56
CA GLY A 167 9.55 18.46 -18.13
C GLY A 167 9.78 18.57 -16.62
N LEU A 168 10.03 17.43 -15.97
CA LEU A 168 10.26 17.28 -14.54
C LEU A 168 11.76 17.27 -14.23
N ASN A 169 12.10 17.23 -12.95
CA ASN A 169 13.46 17.31 -12.46
C ASN A 169 13.92 16.00 -11.81
N SER A 170 14.63 15.20 -12.57
CA SER A 170 15.18 13.89 -12.17
C SER A 170 16.15 13.86 -10.99
N ALA A 171 16.41 14.99 -10.36
CA ALA A 171 17.20 15.07 -9.14
C ALA A 171 16.33 15.28 -7.89
N LEU A 172 15.03 15.49 -8.05
CA LEU A 172 14.08 15.81 -7.00
C LEU A 172 12.85 14.92 -7.13
N PRO A 173 12.55 14.08 -6.13
CA PRO A 173 11.43 13.15 -6.20
C PRO A 173 10.04 13.83 -6.11
N ASP A 174 10.01 15.17 -6.13
CA ASP A 174 8.89 16.08 -5.90
C ASP A 174 9.33 17.40 -6.58
N SER A 175 9.03 17.51 -7.87
CA SER A 175 9.57 18.51 -8.78
C SER A 175 9.07 19.93 -8.47
N ASP A 176 7.81 20.05 -8.06
CA ASP A 176 7.20 21.34 -7.70
C ASP A 176 7.28 21.67 -6.21
N GLY A 177 7.64 20.70 -5.37
CA GLY A 177 7.92 20.86 -3.95
C GLY A 177 6.66 20.99 -3.09
N ASP A 178 5.50 20.54 -3.57
CA ASP A 178 4.24 20.62 -2.84
C ASP A 178 4.04 19.47 -1.84
N GLY A 179 4.81 18.39 -2.02
CA GLY A 179 4.93 17.31 -1.07
C GLY A 179 4.34 15.98 -1.47
N ILE A 180 3.82 15.85 -2.68
CA ILE A 180 3.54 14.57 -3.32
C ILE A 180 4.73 14.23 -4.24
N LEU A 181 4.86 12.95 -4.60
CA LEU A 181 5.93 12.49 -5.48
C LEU A 181 5.49 12.57 -6.94
N ASP A 182 6.40 12.84 -7.87
CA ASP A 182 6.02 13.04 -9.27
C ASP A 182 5.31 11.82 -9.86
N ALA A 183 5.88 10.63 -9.65
CA ALA A 183 5.27 9.37 -10.08
C ALA A 183 3.88 9.13 -9.44
N VAL A 184 3.68 9.56 -8.20
CA VAL A 184 2.40 9.42 -7.50
C VAL A 184 1.38 10.39 -8.09
N GLU A 185 1.76 11.63 -8.35
CA GLU A 185 0.85 12.58 -9.00
C GLU A 185 0.39 12.10 -10.36
N LEU A 186 1.30 11.58 -11.20
CA LEU A 186 0.96 11.01 -12.51
C LEU A 186 -0.01 9.84 -12.40
N ARG A 187 0.19 8.95 -11.42
CA ARG A 187 -0.69 7.81 -11.14
C ARG A 187 -2.10 8.24 -10.76
N PHE A 188 -2.22 9.28 -9.93
CA PHE A 188 -3.50 9.84 -9.51
C PHE A 188 -4.08 10.84 -10.51
N GLY A 189 -3.29 11.21 -11.53
CA GLY A 189 -3.65 12.15 -12.58
C GLY A 189 -3.52 13.62 -12.24
N ALA A 190 -2.92 13.95 -11.10
CA ALA A 190 -2.45 15.30 -10.78
C ALA A 190 -1.25 15.70 -11.65
N ASN A 191 -0.79 16.94 -11.52
CA ASN A 191 0.26 17.51 -12.37
C ASN A 191 1.55 17.79 -11.57
N PRO A 192 2.60 16.96 -11.69
CA PRO A 192 3.83 17.08 -10.89
C PRO A 192 4.70 18.32 -11.16
N ALA A 193 4.31 19.14 -12.14
CA ALA A 193 4.98 20.41 -12.42
C ALA A 193 4.28 21.61 -11.78
N VAL A 194 3.16 21.41 -11.07
CA VAL A 194 2.31 22.48 -10.55
C VAL A 194 1.82 22.15 -9.15
N ALA A 195 2.33 22.91 -8.17
CA ALA A 195 1.95 22.77 -6.77
C ALA A 195 0.45 23.03 -6.54
N ASP A 196 -0.35 21.97 -6.59
CA ASP A 196 -1.81 22.01 -6.62
C ASP A 196 -2.47 21.17 -5.51
N THR A 197 -1.71 20.64 -4.56
CA THR A 197 -2.21 19.88 -3.40
C THR A 197 -3.36 20.54 -2.62
N GLU A 198 -3.43 21.87 -2.57
CA GLU A 198 -4.48 22.64 -1.89
C GLU A 198 -5.65 23.04 -2.81
N GLU A 199 -5.56 22.74 -4.11
CA GLU A 199 -6.66 22.88 -5.06
C GLU A 199 -7.64 21.70 -4.96
N ASP A 200 -8.76 21.82 -5.67
CA ASP A 200 -9.85 20.84 -5.74
C ASP A 200 -10.20 20.68 -7.22
N LEU A 201 -9.49 19.77 -7.89
CA LEU A 201 -9.51 19.62 -9.35
C LEU A 201 -10.88 19.19 -9.88
N ASP A 202 -11.65 18.44 -9.10
CA ASP A 202 -12.96 17.93 -9.49
C ASP A 202 -14.15 18.71 -8.91
N GLY A 203 -13.92 19.56 -7.91
CA GLY A 203 -14.88 20.46 -7.31
C GLY A 203 -15.83 19.80 -6.30
N ASP A 204 -15.44 18.67 -5.69
CA ASP A 204 -16.29 17.95 -4.73
C ASP A 204 -16.17 18.44 -3.27
N GLY A 205 -15.19 19.32 -3.02
CA GLY A 205 -14.90 19.95 -1.75
C GLY A 205 -13.85 19.22 -0.91
N VAL A 206 -13.13 18.27 -1.48
CA VAL A 206 -11.90 17.67 -0.94
C VAL A 206 -10.72 18.17 -1.77
N THR A 207 -9.57 18.42 -1.12
CA THR A 207 -8.38 18.93 -1.81
C THR A 207 -7.57 17.79 -2.44
N ASN A 208 -6.92 18.03 -3.57
CA ASN A 208 -6.11 17.04 -4.30
C ASN A 208 -5.15 16.27 -3.38
N GLY A 209 -4.40 17.00 -2.55
CA GLY A 209 -3.41 16.41 -1.66
C GLY A 209 -4.03 15.51 -0.58
N PHE A 210 -5.23 15.84 -0.09
CA PHE A 210 -5.95 14.99 0.86
C PHE A 210 -6.43 13.71 0.18
N GLU A 211 -6.92 13.81 -1.06
CA GLU A 211 -7.38 12.66 -1.82
C GLU A 211 -6.25 11.69 -2.11
N ILE A 212 -5.11 12.18 -2.59
CA ILE A 212 -3.93 11.35 -2.85
C ILE A 212 -3.45 10.68 -1.55
N LEU A 213 -3.38 11.42 -0.43
CA LEU A 213 -3.03 10.85 0.88
C LEU A 213 -4.05 9.81 1.35
N ALA A 214 -5.33 10.01 1.06
CA ALA A 214 -6.41 9.08 1.39
C ALA A 214 -6.47 7.88 0.44
N GLY A 215 -5.80 7.92 -0.71
CA GLY A 215 -5.89 6.91 -1.76
C GLY A 215 -7.14 7.04 -2.66
N THR A 216 -7.72 8.23 -2.77
CA THR A 216 -8.82 8.57 -3.71
C THR A 216 -8.34 9.43 -4.88
N ASN A 217 -9.18 9.67 -5.89
CA ASN A 217 -8.74 10.24 -7.16
C ASN A 217 -9.09 11.73 -7.29
N PRO A 218 -8.10 12.65 -7.40
CA PRO A 218 -8.34 14.09 -7.41
C PRO A 218 -9.10 14.62 -8.64
N ARG A 219 -9.38 13.77 -9.63
CA ARG A 219 -10.07 14.16 -10.86
C ARG A 219 -11.47 13.58 -10.98
N ILE A 220 -11.95 12.91 -9.94
CA ILE A 220 -13.19 12.15 -9.98
C ILE A 220 -13.99 12.42 -8.72
N VAL A 221 -15.14 13.08 -8.90
CA VAL A 221 -16.08 13.42 -7.81
C VAL A 221 -16.45 12.16 -7.01
N ASP A 222 -15.78 11.94 -5.89
CA ASP A 222 -15.83 10.70 -5.12
C ASP A 222 -15.91 10.89 -3.60
N ARG A 223 -16.15 12.11 -3.10
CA ARG A 223 -16.25 12.51 -1.68
C ARG A 223 -16.80 11.47 -0.69
N ASN A 224 -17.84 10.73 -1.06
CA ASN A 224 -18.44 9.72 -0.18
C ASN A 224 -17.51 8.51 0.05
N ARG A 225 -16.65 8.20 -0.92
CA ARG A 225 -15.63 7.15 -0.91
C ARG A 225 -14.38 7.58 -0.17
N ALA A 226 -13.95 8.84 -0.30
CA ALA A 226 -12.93 9.43 0.57
C ALA A 226 -13.27 9.31 2.07
N ALA A 227 -14.55 9.15 2.41
CA ALA A 227 -14.96 8.91 3.80
C ALA A 227 -14.98 7.41 4.22
N GLN A 228 -15.06 6.47 3.27
CA GLN A 228 -15.28 5.03 3.55
C GLN A 228 -14.03 4.17 3.30
N ASP A 229 -13.34 4.41 2.19
CA ASP A 229 -12.20 3.61 1.74
C ASP A 229 -10.85 4.26 2.02
N ALA A 230 -10.86 5.47 2.60
CA ALA A 230 -9.64 6.21 2.84
C ALA A 230 -8.66 5.49 3.76
N LEU A 231 -7.39 5.64 3.44
CA LEU A 231 -6.29 5.28 4.31
C LEU A 231 -6.39 6.06 5.63
N THR A 232 -6.12 5.36 6.73
CA THR A 232 -6.06 5.99 8.05
C THR A 232 -4.63 5.97 8.56
N PHE A 233 -4.11 7.15 8.92
CA PHE A 233 -2.78 7.32 9.49
C PHE A 233 -2.86 7.57 10.99
N SER A 234 -2.04 6.86 11.76
CA SER A 234 -1.83 7.08 13.19
C SER A 234 -0.34 7.24 13.44
N LEU A 235 0.06 8.39 13.98
CA LEU A 235 1.44 8.72 14.32
C LEU A 235 1.53 9.02 15.81
N VAL A 236 2.31 8.22 16.56
CA VAL A 236 2.43 8.33 18.01
C VAL A 236 3.89 8.48 18.41
N ILE A 237 4.21 9.54 19.15
CA ILE A 237 5.54 9.71 19.73
C ILE A 237 5.75 8.66 20.82
N THR A 238 6.71 7.75 20.63
CA THR A 238 6.99 6.66 21.58
C THR A 238 8.05 7.03 22.61
N ARG A 239 8.91 8.00 22.29
CA ARG A 239 9.99 8.49 23.16
C ARG A 239 9.98 10.02 23.21
N PRO A 240 9.11 10.63 24.04
CA PRO A 240 8.97 12.08 24.10
C PRO A 240 10.13 12.80 24.79
N ASP A 241 10.84 12.12 25.69
CA ASP A 241 11.94 12.68 26.48
C ASP A 241 13.31 12.57 25.77
N ASP A 242 13.36 11.86 24.64
CA ASP A 242 14.57 11.67 23.85
C ASP A 242 14.78 12.90 22.94
N PRO A 243 15.98 13.53 22.93
CA PRO A 243 16.28 14.59 21.97
C PRO A 243 16.09 14.13 20.51
N ILE A 244 16.24 12.83 20.25
CA ILE A 244 15.85 12.20 18.99
C ILE A 244 14.41 11.71 19.13
N ARG A 245 13.49 12.34 18.38
CA ARG A 245 12.08 11.95 18.41
C ARG A 245 11.87 10.65 17.65
N CYS A 246 11.30 9.66 18.32
CA CYS A 246 10.87 8.41 17.72
C CYS A 246 9.36 8.30 17.68
N ILE A 247 8.86 7.81 16.55
CA ILE A 247 7.46 7.87 16.16
C ILE A 247 7.06 6.48 15.67
N ALA A 248 6.09 5.89 16.36
CA ALA A 248 5.39 4.73 15.84
C ALA A 248 4.33 5.19 14.84
N PHE A 249 4.23 4.46 13.73
CA PHE A 249 3.21 4.70 12.72
C PHE A 249 2.33 3.47 12.52
N GLU A 250 1.10 3.72 12.14
CA GLU A 250 0.16 2.74 11.61
C GLU A 250 -0.59 3.37 10.44
N VAL A 251 -0.50 2.74 9.28
CA VAL A 251 -1.31 3.03 8.10
C VAL A 251 -2.26 1.87 7.92
N SER A 252 -3.57 2.10 8.00
CA SER A 252 -4.58 1.07 7.90
C SER A 252 -5.57 1.35 6.75
N ASN A 253 -6.41 0.35 6.48
CA ASN A 253 -7.40 0.35 5.40
C ASN A 253 -6.83 0.26 3.98
N ILE A 254 -5.58 -0.23 3.82
CA ILE A 254 -4.95 -0.41 2.51
C ILE A 254 -5.67 -1.56 1.79
N GLU A 255 -6.45 -1.24 0.77
CA GLU A 255 -7.15 -2.22 -0.06
C GLU A 255 -6.17 -3.00 -0.92
N LEU A 256 -6.20 -4.33 -0.80
CA LEU A 256 -5.44 -5.25 -1.65
C LEU A 256 -6.30 -5.75 -2.82
N LYS A 257 -5.66 -5.89 -3.98
CA LYS A 257 -6.28 -6.34 -5.22
C LYS A 257 -5.82 -7.75 -5.59
N VAL A 258 -6.68 -8.48 -6.28
CA VAL A 258 -6.33 -9.78 -6.84
C VAL A 258 -5.64 -9.54 -8.17
N THR A 259 -4.31 -9.38 -8.11
CA THR A 259 -3.47 -9.17 -9.30
C THR A 259 -3.11 -10.49 -9.96
N THR A 260 -2.74 -10.43 -11.24
CA THR A 260 -2.20 -11.58 -11.97
C THR A 260 -0.68 -11.47 -12.10
N PRO A 261 0.07 -12.59 -12.05
CA PRO A 261 -0.40 -13.97 -11.94
C PRO A 261 -0.56 -14.50 -10.50
N ASP A 262 -0.02 -13.84 -9.48
CA ASP A 262 0.16 -14.41 -8.14
C ASP A 262 -0.54 -13.67 -6.98
N GLY A 263 -1.33 -12.63 -7.29
CA GLY A 263 -2.02 -11.82 -6.28
C GLY A 263 -1.10 -10.87 -5.51
N SER A 264 0.14 -10.66 -5.97
CA SER A 264 1.07 -9.73 -5.33
C SER A 264 0.59 -8.28 -5.37
N ASN A 265 0.67 -7.59 -4.23
CA ASN A 265 0.47 -6.15 -4.13
C ASN A 265 1.75 -5.53 -3.56
N ARG A 266 2.26 -4.50 -4.23
CA ARG A 266 3.40 -3.69 -3.82
C ARG A 266 2.89 -2.41 -3.20
N ILE A 267 3.23 -2.17 -1.94
CA ILE A 267 2.86 -0.97 -1.23
C ILE A 267 4.08 -0.08 -1.08
N LEU A 268 4.05 1.09 -1.72
CA LEU A 268 5.04 2.14 -1.51
C LEU A 268 4.73 2.88 -0.21
N LEU A 269 5.75 3.10 0.60
CA LEU A 269 5.72 4.01 1.72
C LEU A 269 6.76 5.11 1.49
N HIS A 270 6.33 6.34 1.65
CA HIS A 270 7.20 7.50 1.64
C HIS A 270 6.99 8.30 2.91
N ARG A 271 8.10 8.73 3.52
CA ARG A 271 8.05 9.66 4.65
C ARG A 271 8.98 10.83 4.38
N ARG A 272 8.54 11.99 4.85
CA ARG A 272 9.29 13.24 4.79
C ARG A 272 9.59 13.71 6.19
N MET A 273 10.85 14.02 6.45
CA MET A 273 11.31 14.56 7.74
C MET A 273 11.91 15.94 7.52
N LYS A 274 11.37 16.95 8.20
CA LYS A 274 11.96 18.29 8.21
C LYS A 274 13.05 18.35 9.27
N THR A 275 14.27 18.63 8.84
CA THR A 275 15.41 18.88 9.73
C THR A 275 15.29 20.24 10.42
N VAL A 276 16.11 20.47 11.45
CA VAL A 276 16.19 21.77 12.13
C VAL A 276 16.63 22.92 11.22
N GLN A 277 17.31 22.62 10.11
CA GLN A 277 17.74 23.61 9.13
C GLN A 277 16.65 23.91 8.09
N GLY A 278 15.50 23.23 8.18
CA GLY A 278 14.39 23.37 7.25
C GLY A 278 14.49 22.52 5.99
N LEU A 279 15.59 21.77 5.81
CA LEU A 279 15.74 20.79 4.74
C LEU A 279 14.79 19.61 4.97
N VAL A 280 14.19 19.11 3.90
CA VAL A 280 13.31 17.93 3.93
C VAL A 280 14.12 16.71 3.49
N GLU A 281 14.16 15.68 4.34
CA GLU A 281 14.73 14.37 4.03
C GLU A 281 13.61 13.44 3.57
N HIS A 282 13.79 12.84 2.40
CA HIS A 282 12.86 11.87 1.80
C HIS A 282 13.38 10.47 2.09
N ARG A 283 12.52 9.58 2.58
CA ARG A 283 12.84 8.18 2.88
C ARG A 283 11.76 7.31 2.31
N PHE A 284 12.16 6.23 1.67
CA PHE A 284 11.25 5.29 1.03
C PHE A 284 11.35 3.92 1.69
N ALA A 285 10.25 3.19 1.68
CA ALA A 285 10.16 1.78 2.03
C ALA A 285 9.15 1.11 1.09
N CYS A 286 9.31 -0.18 0.84
CA CYS A 286 8.30 -0.96 0.14
C CYS A 286 7.86 -2.17 0.98
N ALA A 287 6.59 -2.53 0.85
CA ALA A 287 6.01 -3.74 1.37
C ALA A 287 5.49 -4.61 0.22
N LEU A 288 5.74 -5.91 0.28
CA LEU A 288 5.15 -6.89 -0.62
C LEU A 288 4.20 -7.78 0.17
N THR A 289 2.98 -7.91 -0.31
CA THR A 289 1.91 -8.74 0.28
C THR A 289 1.23 -9.52 -0.82
N ARG A 290 0.54 -10.61 -0.49
CA ARG A 290 -0.25 -11.39 -1.45
C ARG A 290 -1.71 -11.49 -1.07
N PHE A 291 -2.57 -11.36 -2.07
CA PHE A 291 -4.00 -11.58 -2.00
C PHE A 291 -4.49 -12.33 -3.25
N PRO A 292 -4.36 -13.67 -3.27
CA PRO A 292 -4.66 -14.47 -4.47
C PRO A 292 -6.17 -14.70 -4.70
N GLY A 293 -7.06 -13.98 -3.98
CA GLY A 293 -8.52 -13.94 -4.17
C GLY A 293 -9.31 -15.21 -3.78
N HIS A 294 -8.71 -16.39 -3.89
CA HIS A 294 -9.34 -17.69 -3.61
C HIS A 294 -9.11 -18.18 -2.17
N LEU A 295 -8.11 -17.63 -1.49
CA LEU A 295 -7.88 -17.82 -0.06
C LEU A 295 -8.59 -16.67 0.63
N THR A 296 -9.52 -16.96 1.55
CA THR A 296 -10.29 -15.96 2.31
C THR A 296 -9.42 -15.16 3.31
N ARG A 297 -8.14 -14.91 2.99
CA ARG A 297 -7.15 -14.34 3.89
C ARG A 297 -5.98 -13.73 3.11
N THR A 298 -5.53 -12.55 3.52
CA THR A 298 -4.31 -11.88 3.04
C THR A 298 -3.05 -12.54 3.58
N GLU A 299 -1.90 -12.24 2.98
CA GLU A 299 -0.57 -12.59 3.48
C GLU A 299 0.22 -11.31 3.81
N PRO A 300 0.42 -10.94 5.09
CA PRO A 300 0.22 -11.78 6.26
C PRO A 300 -1.24 -11.93 6.67
N LYS A 301 -1.44 -13.08 7.28
CA LYS A 301 -2.70 -13.68 7.70
C LYS A 301 -3.48 -12.82 8.71
N ASN A 302 -2.79 -12.01 9.50
CA ASN A 302 -3.39 -11.07 10.46
C ASN A 302 -3.74 -9.71 9.83
N GLY A 303 -3.54 -9.53 8.52
CA GLY A 303 -3.75 -8.26 7.83
C GLY A 303 -2.79 -7.17 8.32
N ARG A 304 -1.67 -7.52 8.97
CA ARG A 304 -0.76 -6.55 9.59
C ARG A 304 0.69 -6.88 9.32
N LEU A 305 1.35 -5.99 8.58
CA LEU A 305 2.75 -6.11 8.18
C LEU A 305 3.60 -5.07 8.91
N ARG A 306 4.75 -5.50 9.45
CA ARG A 306 5.67 -4.62 10.18
C ARG A 306 6.83 -4.17 9.31
N ILE A 307 7.04 -2.86 9.23
CA ILE A 307 8.17 -2.25 8.52
C ILE A 307 9.24 -1.83 9.54
N PRO A 308 10.37 -2.55 9.62
CA PRO A 308 11.47 -2.17 10.51
C PRO A 308 12.19 -0.92 9.97
N GLU A 309 12.91 -0.20 10.83
CA GLU A 309 13.69 0.97 10.40
C GLU A 309 14.73 0.62 9.33
N ALA A 310 15.29 -0.60 9.36
CA ALA A 310 16.22 -1.09 8.34
C ALA A 310 15.56 -1.34 6.96
N GLY A 311 14.22 -1.34 6.88
CA GLY A 311 13.47 -1.43 5.63
C GLY A 311 13.34 -0.09 4.90
N TRP A 312 13.82 1.01 5.52
CA TRP A 312 13.85 2.33 4.91
C TRP A 312 15.23 2.63 4.32
N PHE A 313 15.28 3.31 3.18
CA PHE A 313 16.52 3.57 2.45
C PHE A 313 16.67 5.02 1.98
N ASP A 314 17.94 5.41 1.77
CA ASP A 314 18.39 6.76 1.39
C ASP A 314 19.00 6.82 -0.04
N THR A 315 19.73 5.79 -0.51
CA THR A 315 20.53 5.78 -1.78
C THR A 315 20.72 4.35 -2.39
N PRO A 316 21.12 4.18 -3.69
CA PRO A 316 20.31 3.79 -4.85
C PRO A 316 19.84 2.34 -5.01
N PHE A 317 18.69 2.25 -5.67
CA PHE A 317 18.01 1.07 -6.18
C PHE A 317 18.82 0.50 -7.37
N THR A 318 19.39 -0.68 -7.23
CA THR A 318 19.83 -1.45 -8.42
C THR A 318 18.62 -2.24 -8.92
N ALA A 319 18.01 -1.71 -9.99
CA ALA A 319 17.11 -2.36 -10.95
C ALA A 319 15.90 -3.13 -10.39
N MET A 320 14.68 -2.58 -10.50
CA MET A 320 13.35 -3.25 -10.61
C MET A 320 13.02 -4.49 -9.72
N ALA A 321 13.88 -4.84 -8.79
CA ALA A 321 13.91 -6.01 -7.96
C ALA A 321 14.61 -5.50 -6.70
N HIS A 322 13.89 -4.99 -5.72
CA HIS A 322 12.91 -5.77 -5.05
C HIS A 322 12.17 -4.92 -4.01
N CYS A 323 10.84 -4.92 -4.03
CA CYS A 323 10.10 -5.00 -2.78
C CYS A 323 10.40 -6.38 -2.16
N VAL A 324 11.60 -6.57 -1.62
CA VAL A 324 12.00 -7.84 -0.98
C VAL A 324 11.65 -7.70 0.47
N CYS A 325 10.76 -8.60 0.93
CA CYS A 325 10.66 -8.92 2.33
C CYS A 325 12.08 -9.07 2.89
N PRO A 326 12.45 -8.49 4.03
CA PRO A 326 13.82 -8.48 4.53
C PRO A 326 14.53 -9.86 4.58
N ASN A 327 13.78 -10.96 4.47
CA ASN A 327 14.26 -12.34 4.47
C ASN A 327 14.02 -13.13 3.16
N GLY A 328 13.53 -12.52 2.08
CA GLY A 328 13.27 -13.19 0.80
C GLY A 328 12.06 -14.15 0.80
N ASP A 329 11.44 -14.41 1.96
CA ASP A 329 10.20 -15.16 2.12
C ASP A 329 9.04 -14.22 2.47
N LEU A 330 7.92 -14.39 1.78
CA LEU A 330 6.65 -13.67 2.05
C LEU A 330 6.03 -14.06 3.38
N ASP A 331 6.39 -15.22 3.95
CA ASP A 331 5.96 -15.63 5.29
C ASP A 331 6.63 -14.79 6.40
N GLY A 332 7.68 -14.03 6.08
CA GLY A 332 8.42 -13.14 6.98
C GLY A 332 8.15 -11.65 6.77
N CYS A 333 7.26 -11.33 5.81
CA CYS A 333 6.46 -10.11 5.78
C CYS A 333 5.15 -10.41 6.54
#